data_AF-A0AAW8DIC4-F1
#
_entry.id   AF-A0AAW8DIC4-F1
#
_cell.length_a   1.000
_cell.length_b   1.000
_cell.length_c   1.000
_cell.angle_alpha   90.00
_cell.angle_beta   90.00
_cell.angle_gamma   90.00
#
_symmetry.space_group_name_H-M   'P 1'
#
loop_
_entity.id
_entity.type
_entity.pdbx_description
1 polymer ?
#
loop_
_entity_poly.entity_id
_entity_poly.type
_entity_poly.pdbx_seq_one_letter_code
_entity_poly.pdbx_strand_id
1 'polypeptide(L)'
;MRWVEDGNVITTAGVSSGIAGSLHLVEQYAGVKAATSIAATVGYPAWRPGPPEQMPVNEISPADYPYALAATLPGFQPTYAIGLTPGVDEIAVAVSAELYGGASFLAHTIPVAQDDTISTKYGFVLVATTIARAPHIDRLIVPGATHTSLHIDGAPTFLPQAKQQDGQSAFDPIFQDIAQLAGADVAFTAAKYIEYPLSDIHSDAPFPPRISILIAATLIAAVTVASLPFVVAKTRKRIKGTR
;
A
#
# COMPACT_ATOMS: atom_id res chain seq x y z
N MET A 1 14.32 -15.80 -0.15
CA MET A 1 15.49 -15.01 -0.60
C MET A 1 14.95 -13.77 -1.27
N ARG A 2 15.57 -12.60 -1.06
CA ARG A 2 15.11 -11.33 -1.67
C ARG A 2 15.32 -11.27 -3.19
N TRP A 3 16.36 -11.94 -3.68
CA TRP A 3 16.60 -12.11 -5.11
C TRP A 3 17.19 -13.48 -5.41
N VAL A 4 17.02 -13.91 -6.65
CA VAL A 4 17.64 -15.11 -7.22
C VAL A 4 18.29 -14.69 -8.54
N GLU A 5 19.52 -15.13 -8.75
CA GLU A 5 20.30 -14.84 -9.95
C GLU A 5 20.59 -16.16 -10.68
N ASP A 6 20.26 -16.20 -11.97
CA ASP A 6 20.57 -17.31 -12.87
C ASP A 6 21.21 -16.74 -14.15
N GLY A 7 22.54 -16.87 -14.24
CA GLY A 7 23.33 -16.27 -15.31
C GLY A 7 23.17 -14.75 -15.34
N ASN A 8 22.61 -14.23 -16.43
CA ASN A 8 22.41 -12.79 -16.64
C ASN A 8 21.00 -12.31 -16.26
N VAL A 9 20.23 -13.15 -15.56
CA VAL A 9 18.85 -12.85 -15.16
C VAL A 9 18.80 -12.78 -13.64
N ILE A 10 18.41 -11.62 -13.12
CA ILE A 10 18.04 -11.47 -11.71
C ILE A 10 16.51 -11.41 -11.60
N THR A 11 15.96 -12.16 -10.65
CA THR A 11 14.53 -12.14 -10.33
C THR A 11 14.36 -11.75 -8.87
N THR A 12 13.43 -10.83 -8.61
CA THR A 12 12.99 -10.43 -7.27
C THR A 12 11.52 -10.82 -7.09
N ALA A 13 11.13 -11.17 -5.87
CA ALA A 13 9.72 -11.39 -5.52
C ALA A 13 9.30 -10.33 -4.51
N GLY A 14 8.11 -9.75 -4.63
CA GLY A 14 7.65 -8.68 -3.74
C GLY A 14 8.21 -7.28 -4.07
N VAL A 15 7.49 -6.24 -3.64
CA VAL A 15 7.79 -4.86 -4.04
C VAL A 15 9.12 -4.37 -3.44
N SER A 16 9.35 -4.59 -2.14
CA SER A 16 10.55 -4.07 -1.49
C SER A 16 11.82 -4.85 -1.84
N SER A 17 11.70 -6.12 -2.22
CA SER A 17 12.80 -6.92 -2.75
C SER A 17 13.35 -6.38 -4.07
N GLY A 18 12.53 -5.65 -4.86
CA GLY A 18 13.00 -4.90 -6.03
C GLY A 18 14.08 -3.87 -5.69
N ILE A 19 13.99 -3.23 -4.51
CA ILE A 19 15.03 -2.31 -4.01
C ILE A 19 16.33 -3.08 -3.75
N ALA A 20 16.24 -4.21 -3.04
CA ALA A 20 17.41 -5.03 -2.71
C ALA A 20 18.09 -5.60 -3.96
N GLY A 21 17.32 -6.14 -4.91
CA GLY A 21 17.83 -6.63 -6.19
C GLY A 21 18.46 -5.52 -7.04
N SER A 22 17.88 -4.33 -7.05
CA SER A 22 18.46 -3.17 -7.75
C SER A 22 19.79 -2.73 -7.13
N LEU A 23 19.88 -2.70 -5.79
CA LEU A 23 21.12 -2.38 -5.09
C LEU A 23 22.21 -3.45 -5.31
N HIS A 24 21.83 -4.72 -5.43
CA HIS A 24 22.76 -5.80 -5.82
C HIS A 24 23.32 -5.57 -7.23
N LEU A 25 22.50 -5.14 -8.19
CA LEU A 25 23.00 -4.77 -9.52
C LEU A 25 23.96 -3.58 -9.45
N VAL A 26 23.66 -2.56 -8.64
CA VAL A 26 24.59 -1.44 -8.43
C VAL A 26 25.90 -1.93 -7.81
N GLU A 27 25.85 -2.85 -6.85
CA GLU A 27 27.05 -3.44 -6.24
C GLU A 27 27.90 -4.14 -7.30
N GLN A 28 27.28 -4.95 -8.18
CA GLN A 28 27.96 -5.68 -9.25
C GLN A 28 28.62 -4.75 -10.28
N TYR A 29 27.93 -3.68 -10.71
CA TYR A 29 28.39 -2.84 -11.82
C TYR A 29 29.16 -1.59 -11.40
N ALA A 30 28.81 -1.00 -10.25
CA ALA A 30 29.39 0.26 -9.76
C ALA A 30 30.16 0.09 -8.44
N GLY A 31 30.19 -1.12 -7.87
CA GLY A 31 30.92 -1.47 -6.67
C GLY A 31 30.19 -1.15 -5.37
N VAL A 32 30.65 -1.78 -4.29
CA VAL A 32 30.07 -1.71 -2.93
C VAL A 32 29.89 -0.28 -2.43
N LYS A 33 30.85 0.62 -2.72
CA LYS A 33 30.78 2.02 -2.25
C LYS A 33 29.59 2.76 -2.86
N ALA A 34 29.34 2.57 -4.16
CA ALA A 34 28.20 3.18 -4.84
C ALA A 34 26.89 2.61 -4.30
N ALA A 35 26.79 1.28 -4.19
CA ALA A 35 25.60 0.62 -3.65
C ALA A 35 25.28 1.07 -2.22
N THR A 36 26.28 1.15 -1.34
CA THR A 36 26.11 1.63 0.04
C THR A 36 25.65 3.09 0.10
N SER A 37 26.18 3.95 -0.78
CA SER A 37 25.77 5.35 -0.86
C SER A 37 24.32 5.51 -1.33
N ILE A 38 23.90 4.71 -2.31
CA ILE A 38 22.52 4.72 -2.81
C ILE A 38 21.59 4.13 -1.75
N ALA A 39 21.96 3.02 -1.11
CA ALA A 39 21.18 2.42 -0.03
C ALA A 39 20.93 3.41 1.12
N ALA A 40 21.94 4.21 1.50
CA ALA A 40 21.78 5.27 2.50
C ALA A 40 20.83 6.39 2.05
N THR A 41 20.77 6.68 0.74
CA THR A 41 19.84 7.67 0.18
C THR A 41 18.40 7.15 0.13
N VAL A 42 18.21 5.87 -0.19
CA VAL A 42 16.89 5.21 -0.21
C VAL A 42 16.37 4.98 1.22
N GLY A 43 17.26 4.76 2.17
CA GLY A 43 16.92 4.51 3.57
C GLY A 43 16.24 3.16 3.82
N TYR A 44 16.31 2.22 2.86
CA TYR A 44 15.64 0.93 3.01
C TYR A 44 16.25 0.10 4.15
N PRO A 45 15.47 -0.29 5.16
CA PRO A 45 15.97 -1.12 6.25
C PRO A 45 16.39 -2.51 5.73
N ALA A 46 17.46 -3.05 6.31
CA ALA A 46 17.95 -4.41 6.09
C ALA A 46 18.73 -4.70 4.79
N TRP A 47 19.04 -3.72 3.92
CA TRP A 47 20.03 -3.98 2.86
C TRP A 47 21.47 -3.98 3.40
N ARG A 48 22.26 -4.99 3.04
CA ARG A 48 23.70 -5.09 3.30
C ARG A 48 24.40 -5.62 2.05
N PRO A 49 25.64 -5.18 1.75
CA PRO A 49 26.43 -5.76 0.66
C PRO A 49 26.64 -7.26 0.84
N GLY A 50 26.65 -8.00 -0.28
CA GLY A 50 26.89 -9.44 -0.28
C GLY A 50 25.65 -10.30 -0.59
N PRO A 51 25.59 -11.56 -0.11
CA PRO A 51 24.60 -12.53 -0.56
C PRO A 51 23.16 -12.14 -0.17
N PRO A 52 22.14 -12.65 -0.91
CA PRO A 52 20.75 -12.38 -0.62
C PRO A 52 20.38 -12.72 0.82
N GLU A 53 19.77 -11.75 1.49
CA GLU A 53 19.20 -11.98 2.80
C GLU A 53 18.08 -13.02 2.71
N GLN A 54 18.11 -13.96 3.66
CA GLN A 54 17.02 -14.91 3.81
C GLN A 54 15.81 -14.18 4.37
N MET A 55 14.69 -14.36 3.69
CA MET A 55 13.43 -13.77 4.09
C MET A 55 12.66 -14.81 4.90
N PRO A 56 11.97 -14.38 5.97
CA PRO A 56 10.99 -15.24 6.62
C PRO A 56 9.98 -15.74 5.58
N VAL A 57 9.64 -17.03 5.65
CA VAL A 57 8.55 -17.56 4.82
C VAL A 57 7.25 -17.04 5.40
N ASN A 58 6.57 -16.17 4.66
CA ASN A 58 5.27 -15.66 5.03
C ASN A 58 4.19 -16.67 4.63
N GLU A 59 3.61 -17.34 5.62
CA GLU A 59 2.47 -18.23 5.40
C GLU A 59 1.15 -17.45 5.37
N ILE A 60 0.21 -17.88 4.53
CA ILE A 60 -1.16 -17.35 4.57
C ILE A 60 -1.79 -17.79 5.88
N SER A 61 -2.37 -16.83 6.61
CA SER A 61 -2.90 -17.02 7.95
C SER A 61 -4.23 -16.29 8.13
N PRO A 62 -5.03 -16.64 9.14
CA PRO A 62 -6.22 -15.87 9.49
C PRO A 62 -5.94 -14.39 9.81
N ALA A 63 -4.71 -14.04 10.20
CA ALA A 63 -4.31 -12.65 10.43
C ALA A 63 -4.24 -11.82 9.14
N ASP A 64 -4.26 -12.45 7.96
CA ASP A 64 -4.30 -11.77 6.66
C ASP A 64 -5.74 -11.37 6.24
N TYR A 65 -6.71 -11.48 7.15
CA TYR A 65 -8.10 -11.08 6.89
C TYR A 65 -8.25 -9.66 6.34
N PRO A 66 -7.45 -8.63 6.73
CA PRO A 66 -7.64 -7.29 6.19
C PRO A 66 -7.37 -7.25 4.69
N TYR A 67 -6.28 -7.89 4.26
CA TYR A 67 -5.91 -7.98 2.86
C TYR A 67 -6.92 -8.81 2.08
N ALA A 68 -7.27 -10.00 2.57
CA ALA A 68 -8.22 -10.89 1.88
C ALA A 68 -9.59 -10.21 1.67
N LEU A 69 -10.13 -9.53 2.68
CA LEU A 69 -11.40 -8.81 2.55
C LEU A 69 -11.30 -7.61 1.61
N ALA A 70 -10.24 -6.82 1.73
CA ALA A 70 -10.11 -5.59 0.97
C ALA A 70 -9.80 -5.86 -0.53
N ALA A 71 -9.02 -6.90 -0.83
CA ALA A 71 -8.71 -7.33 -2.19
C ALA A 71 -9.91 -7.99 -2.90
N THR A 72 -10.74 -8.75 -2.16
CA THR A 72 -11.91 -9.44 -2.75
C THR A 72 -13.10 -8.51 -2.98
N LEU A 73 -13.23 -7.45 -2.17
CA LEU A 73 -14.33 -6.50 -2.24
C LEU A 73 -13.79 -5.07 -2.39
N PRO A 74 -13.22 -4.73 -3.57
CA PRO A 74 -12.56 -3.45 -3.80
C PRO A 74 -13.52 -2.25 -3.85
N GLY A 75 -14.84 -2.48 -3.83
CA GLY A 75 -15.83 -1.41 -3.84
C GLY A 75 -15.78 -0.51 -2.60
N PHE A 76 -16.32 0.70 -2.75
CA PHE A 76 -16.49 1.70 -1.68
C PHE A 76 -15.19 2.14 -1.01
N GLN A 77 -14.06 2.07 -1.72
CA GLN A 77 -12.83 2.72 -1.28
C GLN A 77 -12.96 4.24 -1.41
N PRO A 78 -12.49 5.02 -0.41
CA PRO A 78 -12.30 6.46 -0.58
C PRO A 78 -11.27 6.73 -1.69
N THR A 79 -11.34 7.91 -2.29
CA THR A 79 -10.37 8.37 -3.28
C THR A 79 -9.28 9.20 -2.61
N TYR A 80 -8.05 8.68 -2.61
CA TYR A 80 -6.88 9.40 -2.11
C TYR A 80 -6.09 9.99 -3.27
N ALA A 81 -5.83 11.28 -3.23
CA ALA A 81 -4.99 11.94 -4.20
C ALA A 81 -3.52 11.84 -3.79
N ILE A 82 -2.65 11.38 -4.68
CA ILE A 82 -1.20 11.45 -4.54
C ILE A 82 -0.73 12.74 -5.21
N GLY A 83 -0.49 13.77 -4.40
CA GLY A 83 -0.06 15.09 -4.84
C GLY A 83 1.39 15.08 -5.28
N LEU A 84 1.63 15.29 -6.58
CA LEU A 84 2.95 15.37 -7.16
C LEU A 84 3.41 16.82 -7.24
N THR A 85 4.56 17.11 -6.64
CA THR A 85 5.24 18.40 -6.73
C THR A 85 6.46 18.28 -7.64
N PRO A 86 6.88 19.38 -8.31
CA PRO A 86 8.13 19.37 -9.08
C PRO A 86 9.32 18.95 -8.20
N GLY A 87 10.14 18.02 -8.71
CA GLY A 87 11.29 17.49 -7.99
C GLY A 87 10.96 16.47 -6.90
N VAL A 88 9.72 15.96 -6.84
CA VAL A 88 9.35 14.88 -5.91
C VAL A 88 10.22 13.64 -6.12
N ASP A 89 10.55 12.96 -5.03
CA ASP A 89 11.27 11.70 -5.05
C ASP A 89 10.38 10.55 -5.55
N GLU A 90 10.89 9.79 -6.51
CA GLU A 90 10.19 8.72 -7.21
C GLU A 90 9.80 7.57 -6.28
N ILE A 91 10.66 7.25 -5.31
CA ILE A 91 10.38 6.20 -4.32
C ILE A 91 9.26 6.68 -3.40
N ALA A 92 9.31 7.93 -2.94
CA ALA A 92 8.23 8.48 -2.11
C ALA A 92 6.85 8.45 -2.81
N VAL A 93 6.81 8.70 -4.13
CA VAL A 93 5.59 8.56 -4.94
C VAL A 93 5.15 7.11 -5.04
N ALA A 94 6.06 6.22 -5.45
CA ALA A 94 5.76 4.80 -5.67
C ALA A 94 5.26 4.13 -4.37
N VAL A 95 5.91 4.40 -3.25
CA VAL A 95 5.54 3.86 -1.94
C VAL A 95 4.17 4.37 -1.49
N SER A 96 3.85 5.65 -1.73
CA SER A 96 2.53 6.19 -1.40
C SER A 96 1.43 5.50 -2.22
N ALA A 97 1.63 5.35 -3.53
CA ALA A 97 0.67 4.67 -4.39
C ALA A 97 0.49 3.19 -3.99
N GLU A 98 1.61 2.47 -3.78
CA GLU A 98 1.60 1.06 -3.42
C GLU A 98 0.95 0.82 -2.05
N LEU A 99 1.36 1.55 -1.02
CA LEU A 99 0.90 1.27 0.33
C LEU A 99 -0.59 1.57 0.51
N TYR A 100 -1.11 2.68 -0.02
CA TYR A 100 -2.54 3.00 0.09
C TYR A 100 -3.41 2.21 -0.89
N GLY A 101 -2.96 2.02 -2.14
CA GLY A 101 -3.77 1.44 -3.20
C GLY A 101 -3.58 -0.07 -3.42
N GLY A 102 -2.33 -0.54 -3.37
CA GLY A 102 -1.96 -1.92 -3.70
C GLY A 102 -1.93 -2.85 -2.49
N ALA A 103 -1.10 -2.52 -1.50
CA ALA A 103 -0.81 -3.42 -0.38
C ALA A 103 -1.89 -3.42 0.71
N SER A 104 -2.41 -2.25 1.08
CA SER A 104 -3.46 -2.14 2.11
C SER A 104 -4.87 -2.08 1.54
N PHE A 105 -5.03 -1.78 0.24
CA PHE A 105 -6.32 -1.54 -0.41
C PHE A 105 -7.22 -0.53 0.34
N LEU A 106 -6.61 0.42 1.04
CA LEU A 106 -7.34 1.40 1.84
C LEU A 106 -8.09 2.41 0.97
N ALA A 107 -7.52 2.78 -0.17
CA ALA A 107 -8.07 3.82 -1.02
C ALA A 107 -7.82 3.53 -2.50
N HIS A 108 -8.69 4.05 -3.35
CA HIS A 108 -8.39 4.22 -4.76
C HIS A 108 -7.48 5.43 -4.92
N THR A 109 -6.26 5.24 -5.40
CA THR A 109 -5.27 6.31 -5.51
C THR A 109 -5.29 6.95 -6.90
N ILE A 110 -5.19 8.28 -6.97
CA ILE A 110 -5.02 9.01 -8.24
C ILE A 110 -3.88 10.02 -8.14
N PRO A 111 -3.02 10.16 -9.16
CA PRO A 111 -2.02 11.21 -9.17
C PRO A 111 -2.66 12.57 -9.46
N VAL A 112 -2.36 13.57 -8.63
CA VAL A 112 -2.78 14.96 -8.85
C VAL A 112 -1.61 15.92 -8.81
N ALA A 113 -1.65 17.00 -9.58
CA ALA A 113 -0.64 18.06 -9.53
C ALA A 113 -1.24 19.41 -9.94
N GLN A 114 -0.46 20.50 -9.86
CA GLN A 114 -0.90 21.78 -10.43
C GLN A 114 -1.03 21.69 -11.95
N ASP A 115 -0.01 21.15 -12.59
CA ASP A 115 0.08 20.94 -14.02
C ASP A 115 -0.26 19.48 -14.38
N ASP A 116 -0.45 19.20 -15.67
CA ASP A 116 -0.77 17.85 -16.16
C ASP A 116 0.45 16.92 -16.22
N THR A 117 1.64 17.48 -16.09
CA THR A 117 2.92 16.77 -16.04
C THR A 117 3.85 17.40 -15.02
N ILE A 118 4.68 16.58 -14.39
CA ILE A 118 5.75 17.03 -13.50
C ILE A 118 7.04 16.28 -13.81
N SER A 119 8.18 16.92 -13.53
CA SER A 119 9.48 16.24 -13.52
C SER A 119 9.86 15.87 -12.09
N THR A 120 10.23 14.62 -11.87
CA THR A 120 10.68 14.09 -10.58
C THR A 120 12.17 14.37 -10.35
N LYS A 121 12.66 14.06 -9.14
CA LYS A 121 14.03 14.36 -8.72
C LYS A 121 15.11 13.77 -9.61
N TYR A 122 14.95 12.54 -10.07
CA TYR A 122 15.92 11.81 -10.91
C TYR A 122 15.48 11.72 -12.38
N GLY A 123 14.52 12.56 -12.80
CA GLY A 123 14.28 12.87 -14.21
C GLY A 123 13.15 12.09 -14.89
N PHE A 124 12.26 11.44 -14.15
CA PHE A 124 11.02 10.92 -14.73
C PHE A 124 10.02 12.05 -14.97
N VAL A 125 9.25 11.92 -16.05
CA VAL A 125 8.11 12.78 -16.32
C VAL A 125 6.85 11.98 -15.98
N LEU A 126 6.14 12.42 -14.93
CA LEU A 126 4.90 11.78 -14.50
C LEU A 126 3.70 12.59 -15.00
N VAL A 127 2.69 11.89 -15.49
CA VAL A 127 1.39 12.47 -15.87
C VAL A 127 0.47 12.46 -14.67
N ALA A 128 -0.23 13.57 -14.44
CA ALA A 128 -1.14 13.74 -13.32
C ALA A 128 -2.45 14.41 -13.74
N THR A 129 -3.50 14.16 -12.97
CA THR A 129 -4.73 14.95 -13.08
C THR A 129 -4.50 16.31 -12.45
N THR A 130 -4.73 17.40 -13.19
CA THR A 130 -4.63 18.75 -12.59
C THR A 130 -5.62 18.88 -11.44
N ILE A 131 -5.26 19.55 -10.34
CA ILE A 131 -6.15 19.76 -9.17
C ILE A 131 -7.52 20.31 -9.59
N ALA A 132 -7.57 21.25 -10.53
CA ALA A 132 -8.82 21.82 -11.04
C ALA A 132 -9.76 20.83 -11.74
N ARG A 133 -9.25 19.66 -12.15
CA ARG A 133 -10.00 18.58 -12.83
C ARG A 133 -10.09 17.32 -11.97
N ALA A 134 -9.58 17.34 -10.74
CA ALA A 134 -9.64 16.19 -9.86
C ALA A 134 -11.12 15.86 -9.54
N PRO A 135 -11.48 14.56 -9.47
CA PRO A 135 -12.79 14.15 -8.95
C PRO A 135 -12.91 14.52 -7.45
N HIS A 136 -13.99 14.12 -6.81
CA HIS A 136 -14.08 14.24 -5.36
C HIS A 136 -12.94 13.46 -4.68
N ILE A 137 -12.18 14.15 -3.82
CA ILE A 137 -11.03 13.60 -3.10
C ILE A 137 -11.34 13.58 -1.61
N ASP A 138 -11.18 12.42 -0.99
CA ASP A 138 -11.38 12.24 0.45
C ASP A 138 -10.12 12.62 1.25
N ARG A 139 -8.94 12.51 0.64
CA ARG A 139 -7.66 12.85 1.28
C ARG A 139 -6.57 13.17 0.27
N LEU A 140 -5.72 14.14 0.58
CA LEU A 140 -4.53 14.48 -0.21
C LEU A 140 -3.27 14.00 0.51
N ILE A 141 -2.44 13.21 -0.18
CA ILE A 141 -1.13 12.74 0.29
C ILE A 141 -0.07 13.40 -0.58
N VAL A 142 0.83 14.22 -0.02
CA VAL A 142 1.91 14.85 -0.80
C VAL A 142 3.26 14.25 -0.40
N PRO A 143 3.74 13.21 -1.10
CA PRO A 143 5.03 12.59 -0.83
C PRO A 143 6.21 13.53 -1.07
N GLY A 144 7.34 13.27 -0.40
CA GLY A 144 8.62 13.96 -0.63
C GLY A 144 8.66 15.44 -0.21
N ALA A 145 7.58 15.98 0.36
CA ALA A 145 7.48 17.39 0.73
C ALA A 145 7.24 17.56 2.24
N THR A 146 8.02 18.40 2.90
CA THR A 146 7.77 18.80 4.30
C THR A 146 6.75 19.93 4.42
N HIS A 147 6.56 20.68 3.33
CA HIS A 147 5.59 21.76 3.18
C HIS A 147 5.05 21.72 1.75
N THR A 148 3.79 22.09 1.54
CA THR A 148 3.19 22.11 0.20
C THR A 148 2.22 23.29 0.05
N SER A 149 2.11 23.79 -1.18
CA SER A 149 1.04 24.70 -1.60
C SER A 149 -0.10 23.96 -2.33
N LEU A 150 0.06 22.66 -2.61
CA LEU A 150 -1.02 21.84 -3.13
C LEU A 150 -2.11 21.73 -2.06
N HIS A 151 -3.33 22.10 -2.42
CA HIS A 151 -4.49 22.05 -1.54
C HIS A 151 -5.71 21.64 -2.37
N ILE A 152 -6.58 20.84 -1.76
CA ILE A 152 -7.88 20.48 -2.31
C ILE A 152 -8.91 20.78 -1.24
N ASP A 153 -9.86 21.66 -1.54
CA ASP A 153 -10.86 22.12 -0.58
C ASP A 153 -11.66 20.94 -0.01
N GLY A 154 -11.71 20.85 1.33
CA GLY A 154 -12.43 19.79 2.04
C GLY A 154 -11.67 18.47 2.18
N ALA A 155 -10.47 18.33 1.60
CA ALA A 155 -9.65 17.13 1.74
C ALA A 155 -8.50 17.36 2.74
N PRO A 156 -8.43 16.61 3.86
CA PRO A 156 -7.28 16.69 4.77
C PRO A 156 -5.99 16.31 4.05
N THR A 157 -4.91 17.06 4.34
CA THR A 157 -3.60 16.85 3.72
C THR A 157 -2.66 16.12 4.67
N PHE A 158 -1.97 15.09 4.16
CA PHE A 158 -0.91 14.38 4.85
C PHE A 158 0.41 14.54 4.10
N LEU A 159 1.48 14.83 4.86
CA LEU A 159 2.83 15.05 4.35
C LEU A 159 3.75 13.98 4.96
N PRO A 160 3.96 12.82 4.30
CA PRO A 160 4.78 11.74 4.84
C PRO A 160 6.20 12.20 5.24
N GLN A 161 6.83 13.02 4.39
CA GLN A 161 8.19 13.53 4.62
C GLN A 161 8.28 14.43 5.86
N ALA A 162 7.21 15.13 6.23
CA ALA A 162 7.16 15.95 7.44
C ALA A 162 7.05 15.12 8.72
N LYS A 163 6.66 13.84 8.61
CA LYS A 163 6.49 12.91 9.74
C LYS A 163 7.64 11.90 9.85
N GLN A 164 8.47 11.79 8.80
CA GLN A 164 9.62 10.92 8.77
C GLN A 164 10.68 11.37 9.80
N GLN A 165 11.16 10.44 10.60
CA GLN A 165 12.25 10.65 11.56
C GLN A 165 13.60 10.27 10.96
N ASP A 166 14.69 10.74 11.57
CA ASP A 166 16.05 10.41 11.13
C ASP A 166 16.26 8.89 11.12
N GLY A 167 16.79 8.38 10.00
CA GLY A 167 17.05 6.95 9.81
C GLY A 167 15.84 6.12 9.36
N GLN A 168 14.65 6.72 9.25
CA GLN A 168 13.50 6.07 8.62
C GLN A 168 13.57 6.16 7.09
N SER A 169 12.95 5.20 6.42
CA SER A 169 12.69 5.22 4.99
C SER A 169 11.42 6.02 4.67
N ALA A 170 11.13 6.20 3.38
CA ALA A 170 9.86 6.78 2.93
C ALA A 170 8.62 5.94 3.28
N PHE A 171 8.79 4.66 3.64
CA PHE A 171 7.69 3.75 3.99
C PHE A 171 7.16 3.98 5.40
N ASP A 172 8.05 4.22 6.37
CA ASP A 172 7.72 4.24 7.80
C ASP A 172 6.63 5.25 8.19
N PRO A 173 6.66 6.53 7.75
CA PRO A 173 5.59 7.47 8.09
C PRO A 173 4.24 7.07 7.49
N ILE A 174 4.24 6.35 6.36
CA ILE A 174 3.01 5.89 5.72
C ILE A 174 2.44 4.68 6.48
N PHE A 175 3.28 3.75 6.94
CA PHE A 175 2.82 2.66 7.81
C PHE A 175 2.22 3.17 9.12
N GLN A 176 2.82 4.19 9.72
CA GLN A 176 2.27 4.84 10.92
C GLN A 176 0.90 5.48 10.63
N ASP A 177 0.76 6.15 9.50
CA ASP A 177 -0.52 6.74 9.09
C ASP A 177 -1.59 5.68 8.79
N ILE A 178 -1.23 4.60 8.09
CA ILE A 178 -2.12 3.44 7.86
C ILE A 178 -2.57 2.84 9.19
N ALA A 179 -1.65 2.66 10.14
CA ALA A 179 -1.99 2.15 11.45
C ALA A 179 -2.95 3.07 12.21
N GLN A 180 -2.81 4.39 12.07
CA GLN A 180 -3.73 5.37 12.68
C GLN A 180 -5.11 5.40 12.00
N LEU A 181 -5.17 5.21 10.68
CA LEU A 181 -6.42 5.20 9.93
C LEU A 181 -7.20 3.90 10.08
N ALA A 182 -6.48 2.78 10.09
CA ALA A 182 -7.06 1.47 9.84
C ALA A 182 -6.54 0.37 10.80
N GLY A 183 -5.81 0.74 11.84
CA GLY A 183 -5.29 -0.19 12.82
C GLY A 183 -3.98 -0.87 12.42
N ALA A 184 -3.27 -1.35 13.43
CA ALA A 184 -1.94 -1.95 13.28
C ALA A 184 -1.98 -3.21 12.39
N ASP A 185 -3.02 -4.04 12.48
CA ASP A 185 -3.17 -5.25 11.65
C ASP A 185 -3.07 -4.94 10.16
N VAL A 186 -3.73 -3.88 9.69
CA VAL A 186 -3.69 -3.47 8.27
C VAL A 186 -2.27 -3.06 7.87
N ALA A 187 -1.56 -2.32 8.72
CA ALA A 187 -0.18 -1.92 8.47
C ALA A 187 0.76 -3.14 8.43
N PHE A 188 0.64 -4.07 9.38
CA PHE A 188 1.45 -5.29 9.40
C PHE A 188 1.15 -6.22 8.22
N THR A 189 -0.12 -6.40 7.86
CA THR A 189 -0.48 -7.18 6.68
C THR A 189 0.05 -6.50 5.41
N ALA A 190 -0.10 -5.19 5.24
CA ALA A 190 0.47 -4.48 4.09
C ALA A 190 2.01 -4.64 4.03
N ALA A 191 2.70 -4.48 5.16
CA ALA A 191 4.14 -4.69 5.25
C ALA A 191 4.54 -6.12 4.87
N LYS A 192 3.79 -7.13 5.33
CA LYS A 192 3.98 -8.53 4.97
C LYS A 192 3.91 -8.76 3.45
N TYR A 193 2.91 -8.18 2.77
CA TYR A 193 2.71 -8.36 1.33
C TYR A 193 3.71 -7.60 0.45
N ILE A 194 4.27 -6.49 0.95
CA ILE A 194 5.39 -5.82 0.26
C ILE A 194 6.76 -6.26 0.78
N GLU A 195 6.78 -7.20 1.72
CA GLU A 195 7.97 -7.76 2.37
C GLU A 195 8.86 -6.72 3.08
N TYR A 196 8.23 -5.66 3.58
CA TYR A 196 8.92 -4.62 4.33
C TYR A 196 9.13 -5.06 5.79
N PRO A 197 10.35 -4.91 6.36
CA PRO A 197 10.65 -5.33 7.72
C PRO A 197 10.14 -4.31 8.74
N LEU A 198 8.82 -4.24 8.88
CA LEU A 198 8.15 -3.34 9.81
C LEU A 198 8.37 -3.81 11.26
N SER A 199 8.94 -2.94 12.10
CA SER A 199 9.01 -3.15 13.54
C SER A 199 7.69 -2.80 14.24
N ASP A 200 7.56 -3.09 15.54
CA ASP A 200 6.32 -2.91 16.29
C ASP A 200 5.71 -1.50 16.15
N ILE A 201 4.57 -1.41 15.44
CA ILE A 201 3.73 -0.22 15.39
C ILE A 201 2.54 -0.42 16.34
N HIS A 202 2.44 0.47 17.32
CA HIS A 202 1.28 0.53 18.21
C HIS A 202 0.26 1.50 17.63
N SER A 203 -1.01 1.10 17.66
CA SER A 203 -2.13 1.97 17.30
C SER A 203 -3.31 1.69 18.20
N ASP A 204 -3.87 2.74 18.77
CA ASP A 204 -5.14 2.73 19.49
C ASP A 204 -6.34 2.98 18.55
N ALA A 205 -6.11 2.95 17.23
CA ALA A 205 -7.14 3.20 16.25
C ALA A 205 -8.28 2.16 16.37
N PRO A 206 -9.54 2.61 16.28
CA PRO A 206 -10.66 1.69 16.26
C PRO A 206 -10.59 0.78 15.03
N PHE A 207 -11.19 -0.40 15.15
CA PHE A 207 -11.26 -1.35 14.05
C PHE A 207 -11.91 -0.69 12.80
N PRO A 208 -11.38 -0.91 11.58
CA PRO A 208 -11.79 -0.12 10.43
C PRO A 208 -13.27 -0.29 10.12
N PRO A 209 -14.03 0.81 9.91
CA PRO A 209 -15.46 0.72 9.63
C PRO A 209 -15.73 -0.03 8.33
N ARG A 210 -14.92 0.19 7.29
CA ARG A 210 -15.02 -0.55 6.02
C ARG A 210 -14.85 -2.05 6.23
N ILE A 211 -13.81 -2.49 6.96
CA ILE A 211 -13.60 -3.92 7.21
C ILE A 211 -14.76 -4.51 8.02
N SER A 212 -15.28 -3.77 9.01
CA SER A 212 -16.47 -4.19 9.78
C SER A 212 -17.67 -4.45 8.88
N ILE A 213 -17.93 -3.53 7.94
CA ILE A 213 -19.01 -3.64 6.95
C ILE A 213 -18.78 -4.84 6.03
N LEU A 214 -17.55 -5.05 5.56
CA LEU A 214 -17.23 -6.19 4.69
C LEU A 214 -17.40 -7.53 5.41
N ILE A 215 -17.01 -7.63 6.68
CA ILE A 215 -17.24 -8.82 7.52
C ILE A 215 -18.75 -9.05 7.65
N ALA A 216 -19.52 -8.02 8.02
CA ALA A 216 -20.97 -8.13 8.17
C ALA A 216 -21.66 -8.55 6.86
N ALA A 217 -21.28 -7.95 5.74
CA ALA A 217 -21.80 -8.28 4.41
C ALA A 217 -21.47 -9.74 4.03
N THR A 218 -20.24 -10.19 4.31
CA THR A 218 -19.81 -11.57 4.04
C THR A 218 -20.60 -12.57 4.90
N LEU A 219 -20.81 -12.28 6.18
CA LEU A 219 -21.63 -13.12 7.07
C LEU A 219 -23.10 -13.18 6.61
N ILE A 220 -23.68 -12.03 6.23
CA ILE A 220 -25.05 -11.97 5.70
C ILE A 220 -25.17 -12.80 4.42
N ALA A 221 -24.21 -12.68 3.50
CA ALA A 221 -24.18 -13.47 2.27
C ALA A 221 -24.09 -14.97 2.58
N ALA A 222 -23.20 -15.37 3.49
CA ALA A 222 -23.05 -16.77 3.90
C ALA A 222 -24.35 -17.34 4.50
N VAL A 223 -25.00 -16.60 5.41
CA VAL A 223 -26.29 -17.00 6.02
C VAL A 223 -27.40 -17.11 4.97
N THR A 224 -27.42 -16.18 4.00
CA THR A 224 -28.40 -16.18 2.91
C THR A 224 -28.23 -17.42 2.02
N VAL A 225 -26.99 -17.74 1.63
CA VAL A 225 -26.68 -18.93 0.84
C VAL A 225 -26.99 -20.22 1.60
N ALA A 226 -26.66 -20.29 2.90
CA ALA A 226 -26.95 -21.47 3.72
C ALA A 226 -28.46 -21.69 3.93
N SER A 227 -29.26 -20.62 3.97
CA SER A 227 -30.71 -20.71 4.23
C SER A 227 -31.57 -20.95 2.99
N LEU A 228 -31.05 -20.69 1.78
CA LEU A 228 -31.70 -20.94 0.48
C LEU A 228 -32.34 -22.34 0.36
N PRO A 229 -31.66 -23.47 0.63
CA PRO A 229 -32.27 -24.80 0.51
C PRO A 229 -33.45 -25.01 1.48
N PHE A 230 -33.38 -24.44 2.69
CA PHE A 230 -34.47 -24.52 3.67
C PHE A 230 -35.71 -23.72 3.22
N VAL A 231 -35.50 -22.51 2.68
CA VAL A 231 -36.58 -21.66 2.17
C VAL A 231 -37.27 -22.29 0.95
N VAL A 232 -36.49 -22.88 0.03
CA VAL A 232 -37.00 -23.58 -1.16
C VAL A 232 -37.80 -24.83 -0.78
N ALA A 233 -37.33 -25.60 0.21
CA ALA A 233 -38.04 -26.77 0.70
C ALA A 233 -39.38 -26.40 1.36
N LYS A 234 -39.41 -25.31 2.14
CA LYS A 234 -40.61 -24.81 2.84
C LYS A 234 -41.65 -24.29 1.86
N THR A 235 -41.25 -23.53 0.83
CA THR A 235 -42.16 -23.04 -0.21
C THR A 235 -42.72 -24.17 -1.07
N ARG A 236 -41.91 -25.17 -1.46
CA ARG A 236 -42.40 -26.37 -2.16
C ARG A 236 -43.44 -27.17 -1.37
N LYS A 237 -43.25 -27.34 -0.05
CA LYS A 237 -44.25 -27.99 0.81
C LYS A 237 -45.55 -27.18 0.91
N ARG A 238 -45.45 -25.85 0.99
CA ARG A 238 -46.62 -24.96 1.08
C ARG A 238 -47.48 -24.98 -0.20
N ILE A 239 -46.85 -25.11 -1.36
CA ILE A 239 -47.54 -25.21 -2.68
C ILE A 239 -48.20 -26.59 -2.88
N LYS A 240 -47.64 -27.66 -2.31
CA LYS A 240 -48.23 -29.02 -2.37
C LYS A 240 -49.40 -29.22 -1.39
N GLY A 241 -49.48 -28.44 -0.31
CA GLY A 241 -50.57 -28.53 0.69
C GLY A 241 -51.84 -27.76 0.33
N THR A 242 -51.86 -27.03 -0.78
CA THR A 242 -53.01 -26.26 -1.28
C THR A 242 -53.64 -26.87 -2.55
N ARG A 243 -53.38 -28.14 -2.85
CA ARG A 243 -54.04 -28.92 -3.91
C ARG A 243 -54.87 -30.05 -3.31
#